data_AF-A0A1M6QAS0-F1
#
_entry.id   AF-A0A1M6QAS0-F1
#
_cell.length_a   1.000
_cell.length_b   1.000
_cell.length_c   1.000
_cell.angle_alpha   90.00
_cell.angle_beta   90.00
_cell.angle_gamma   90.00
#
_symmetry.space_group_name_H-M   'P 1'
#
loop_
_entity.id
_entity.type
_entity.pdbx_description
1 polymer ?
#
loop_
_entity_poly.entity_id
_entity_poly.type
_entity_poly.pdbx_seq_one_letter_code
_entity_poly.pdbx_strand_id
1 'polypeptide(L)'
;MKPAIIVTALMLGMLPAARADAASLAAPAGRNACLVEVLHSEELPYAPDYHHLVKATLLVTPPAGPAFETTVLKYITWQAPPPREGQRLRVWCDPANLGTFPFH
;
A
#
# COMPACT_ATOMS: atom_id res chain seq x y z
N MET A 1 9.41 22.56 -60.15
CA MET A 1 8.77 21.58 -59.25
C MET A 1 9.86 21.03 -58.34
N LYS A 2 9.78 21.22 -57.01
CA LYS A 2 10.81 20.81 -56.03
C LYS A 2 10.14 19.90 -55.00
N PRO A 3 10.62 18.67 -54.74
CA PRO A 3 10.15 17.89 -53.62
C PRO A 3 10.92 18.30 -52.35
N ALA A 4 10.21 18.60 -51.27
CA ALA A 4 10.77 18.69 -49.93
C ALA A 4 10.35 17.41 -49.19
N ILE A 5 11.32 16.54 -48.94
CA ILE A 5 11.15 15.33 -48.14
C ILE A 5 11.21 15.75 -46.67
N ILE A 6 10.10 15.62 -45.95
CA ILE A 6 10.04 15.82 -44.50
C ILE A 6 10.14 14.43 -43.86
N VAL A 7 11.27 14.16 -43.20
CA VAL A 7 11.48 12.96 -42.39
C VAL A 7 10.95 13.24 -40.99
N THR A 8 9.77 12.68 -40.68
CA THR A 8 9.16 12.79 -39.35
C THR A 8 9.77 11.73 -38.44
N ALA A 9 10.68 12.13 -37.55
CA ALA A 9 11.27 11.25 -36.55
C ALA A 9 10.21 10.86 -35.50
N LEU A 10 9.85 9.58 -35.48
CA LEU A 10 8.93 8.99 -34.50
C LEU A 10 9.67 8.82 -33.17
N MET A 11 9.56 9.80 -32.26
CA MET A 11 10.03 9.64 -30.88
C MET A 11 9.07 8.70 -30.14
N LEU A 12 9.44 7.43 -30.01
CA LEU A 12 8.80 6.48 -29.09
C LEU A 12 9.08 6.92 -27.66
N GLY A 13 8.07 7.45 -26.98
CA GLY A 13 8.12 7.73 -25.54
C GLY A 13 8.25 6.44 -24.74
N MET A 14 9.35 6.31 -24.00
CA MET A 14 9.48 5.31 -22.94
C MET A 14 8.53 5.69 -21.79
N LEU A 15 7.40 5.00 -21.71
CA LEU A 15 6.57 5.01 -20.50
C LEU A 15 7.30 4.17 -19.43
N PRO A 16 7.64 4.73 -18.26
CA PRO A 16 8.14 3.91 -17.17
C PRO A 16 7.01 2.98 -16.71
N ALA A 17 7.19 1.68 -16.89
CA ALA A 17 6.31 0.69 -16.31
C ALA A 17 6.42 0.79 -14.78
N ALA A 18 5.40 1.35 -14.14
CA ALA A 18 5.23 1.26 -12.71
C ALA A 18 5.12 -0.23 -12.34
N ARG A 19 6.21 -0.80 -11.80
CA ARG A 19 6.18 -2.12 -11.19
C ARG A 19 5.39 -2.00 -9.90
N ALA A 20 4.15 -2.45 -9.90
CA ALA A 20 3.50 -2.82 -8.66
C ALA A 20 4.20 -4.09 -8.16
N ASP A 21 5.03 -3.97 -7.13
CA ASP A 21 5.60 -5.11 -6.43
C ASP A 21 4.47 -5.89 -5.75
N ALA A 22 3.87 -6.82 -6.49
CA ALA A 22 3.07 -7.88 -5.92
C ALA A 22 4.04 -8.90 -5.30
N ALA A 23 4.62 -8.56 -4.14
CA ALA A 23 5.32 -9.53 -3.32
C ALA A 23 4.34 -10.68 -3.04
N SER A 24 4.61 -11.84 -3.64
CA SER A 24 3.85 -13.05 -3.40
C SER A 24 4.10 -13.46 -1.96
N LEU A 25 3.20 -13.05 -1.09
CA LEU A 25 3.14 -13.55 0.26
C LEU A 25 2.94 -15.07 0.18
N ALA A 26 3.89 -15.86 0.69
CA ALA A 26 3.64 -17.27 1.00
C ALA A 26 2.73 -17.32 2.24
N ALA A 27 1.65 -18.10 2.19
CA ALA A 27 0.66 -18.17 3.26
C ALA A 27 1.23 -18.90 4.49
N PRO A 28 1.30 -18.26 5.66
CA PRO A 28 1.43 -18.99 6.92
C PRO A 28 0.22 -19.91 7.07
N ALA A 29 0.43 -21.14 7.51
CA ALA A 29 -0.64 -22.12 7.69
C ALA A 29 -1.81 -21.52 8.51
N GLY A 30 -3.02 -21.55 7.95
CA GLY A 30 -4.24 -21.07 8.59
C GLY A 30 -4.52 -19.56 8.46
N ARG A 31 -3.70 -18.77 7.74
CA ARG A 31 -4.00 -17.36 7.46
C ARG A 31 -4.46 -17.16 6.02
N ASN A 32 -5.50 -16.36 5.86
CA ASN A 32 -5.98 -15.95 4.55
C ASN A 32 -5.51 -14.52 4.22
N ALA A 33 -5.37 -14.21 2.94
CA ALA A 33 -5.01 -12.87 2.51
C ALA A 33 -6.23 -11.95 2.57
N CYS A 34 -6.14 -10.85 3.33
CA CYS A 34 -7.09 -9.75 3.25
C CYS A 34 -6.58 -8.71 2.26
N LEU A 35 -7.53 -8.01 1.62
CA LEU A 35 -7.25 -6.73 0.99
C LEU A 35 -7.50 -5.62 2.02
N VAL A 36 -6.54 -4.71 2.15
CA VAL A 36 -6.60 -3.57 3.06
C VAL A 36 -6.48 -2.32 2.24
N GLU A 37 -7.37 -1.36 2.49
CA GLU A 37 -7.32 -0.02 1.93
C GLU A 37 -7.18 0.99 3.07
N VAL A 38 -6.24 1.91 2.94
CA VAL A 38 -6.03 2.98 3.91
C VAL A 38 -7.04 4.08 3.61
N LEU A 39 -8.06 4.22 4.46
CA LEU A 39 -9.08 5.26 4.34
C LEU A 39 -8.61 6.59 4.88
N HIS A 40 -7.78 6.57 5.92
CA HIS A 40 -7.19 7.76 6.52
C HIS A 40 -5.91 7.40 7.25
N SER A 41 -4.95 8.33 7.31
CA SER A 41 -3.68 8.12 7.98
C SER A 41 -3.17 9.46 8.52
N GLU A 42 -2.84 9.48 9.81
CA GLU A 42 -2.28 10.64 10.49
C GLU A 42 -1.05 10.23 11.31
N GLU A 43 -0.06 11.11 11.33
CA GLU A 43 1.08 11.00 12.23
C GLU A 43 0.79 11.77 13.52
N LEU A 44 0.91 11.10 14.65
CA LEU A 44 0.66 11.65 15.98
C LEU A 44 1.97 12.12 16.62
N PRO A 45 1.90 13.13 17.50
CA PRO A 45 3.04 13.54 18.32
C PRO A 45 3.42 12.44 19.33
N TYR A 46 4.60 12.60 19.95
CA TYR A 46 5.12 11.74 21.02
C TYR A 46 5.58 10.34 20.61
N ALA A 47 6.07 10.20 19.38
CA ALA A 47 6.81 9.01 18.99
C ALA A 47 8.19 8.96 19.69
N PRO A 48 8.68 7.79 20.13
CA PRO A 48 10.06 7.61 20.53
C PRO A 48 11.04 8.01 19.42
N ASP A 49 12.29 8.26 19.78
CA ASP A 49 13.35 8.53 18.81
C ASP A 49 13.38 7.43 17.73
N TYR A 50 13.60 7.87 16.49
CA TYR A 50 13.66 7.00 15.31
C TYR A 50 12.34 6.28 14.96
N HIS A 51 11.20 6.78 15.44
CA HIS A 51 9.88 6.24 15.09
C HIS A 51 8.89 7.33 14.72
N HIS A 52 7.90 6.97 13.91
CA HIS A 52 6.64 7.71 13.78
C HIS A 52 5.55 6.96 14.54
N LEU A 53 4.68 7.68 15.25
CA LEU A 53 3.45 7.12 15.79
C LEU A 53 2.34 7.39 14.78
N VAL A 54 1.85 6.35 14.13
CA VAL A 54 0.85 6.48 13.08
C VAL A 54 -0.48 5.93 13.55
N LYS A 55 -1.54 6.70 13.33
CA LYS A 55 -2.92 6.26 13.44
C LYS A 55 -3.52 6.16 12.05
N ALA A 56 -3.98 4.97 11.68
CA ALA A 56 -4.55 4.71 10.36
C ALA A 56 -5.92 4.06 10.48
N THR A 57 -6.90 4.59 9.74
CA THR A 57 -8.20 3.96 9.53
C THR A 57 -8.15 3.16 8.25
N LEU A 58 -8.56 1.89 8.35
CA LEU A 58 -8.40 0.86 7.33
C LEU A 58 -9.76 0.28 6.98
N LEU A 59 -10.02 0.09 5.69
CA LEU A 59 -11.06 -0.80 5.20
C LEU A 59 -10.45 -2.17 4.93
N VAL A 60 -10.88 -3.16 5.70
CA VAL A 60 -10.40 -4.54 5.59
C VAL A 60 -11.45 -5.36 4.87
N THR A 61 -11.05 -5.98 3.77
CA THR A 61 -11.89 -6.89 2.97
C THR A 61 -11.35 -8.31 3.13
N PRO A 62 -11.96 -9.15 3.99
CA PRO A 62 -11.59 -10.55 4.09
C PRO A 62 -12.01 -11.33 2.82
N PRO A 63 -11.40 -12.50 2.55
CA PRO A 63 -11.77 -13.31 1.40
C PRO A 63 -13.17 -13.93 1.54
N ALA A 64 -13.62 -14.15 2.77
CA ALA A 64 -14.97 -14.58 3.09
C ALA A 64 -15.54 -13.64 4.16
N GLY A 65 -16.68 -13.02 3.85
CA GLY A 65 -17.38 -12.11 4.75
C GLY A 65 -17.44 -10.65 4.25
N PRO A 66 -18.17 -9.79 4.98
CA PRO A 66 -18.27 -8.39 4.64
C PRO A 66 -16.96 -7.64 4.92
N ALA A 67 -16.72 -6.58 4.16
CA ALA A 67 -15.68 -5.62 4.50
C ALA A 67 -16.06 -4.87 5.78
N PHE A 68 -15.06 -4.45 6.55
CA PHE A 68 -15.27 -3.70 7.78
C PHE A 68 -14.16 -2.67 7.97
N GLU A 69 -14.47 -1.59 8.68
CA GLU A 69 -13.51 -0.55 9.03
C GLU A 69 -12.87 -0.83 10.38
N THR A 70 -11.58 -0.54 10.50
CA THR A 70 -10.85 -0.60 11.77
C THR A 70 -9.83 0.51 11.85
N THR A 71 -9.50 0.94 13.07
CA THR A 71 -8.44 1.93 13.30
C THR A 71 -7.31 1.29 14.07
N VAL A 72 -6.09 1.52 13.61
CA VAL A 72 -4.87 0.97 14.19
C VAL A 72 -3.95 2.10 14.58
N LEU A 73 -3.24 1.89 15.69
CA LEU A 73 -2.22 2.79 16.20
C LEU A 73 -0.90 2.01 16.27
N LYS A 74 0.14 2.49 15.58
CA LYS A 74 1.39 1.74 15.46
C LYS A 74 2.61 2.65 15.43
N TYR A 75 3.68 2.22 16.09
CA TYR A 75 5.02 2.78 15.85
C TYR A 75 5.62 2.16 14.59
N ILE A 76 6.02 3.00 13.65
CA ILE A 76 6.79 2.61 12.47
C ILE A 76 8.17 3.25 12.53
N THR A 77 9.17 2.65 11.91
CA THR A 77 10.52 3.22 11.89
C THR A 77 10.54 4.49 11.05
N TRP A 78 11.34 5.48 11.41
CA TRP A 78 11.40 6.76 10.67
C TRP A 78 11.86 6.65 9.20
N GLN A 79 12.53 5.55 8.83
CA GLN A 79 12.93 5.27 7.46
C GLN A 79 11.78 4.72 6.60
N ALA A 80 10.68 4.31 7.22
CA ALA A 80 9.49 3.80 6.56
C ALA A 80 8.50 4.95 6.34
N PRO A 81 7.99 5.16 5.11
CA PRO A 81 6.98 6.17 4.90
C PRO A 81 5.67 5.75 5.61
N PRO A 82 4.95 6.68 6.25
CA PRO A 82 3.60 6.41 6.74
C PRO A 82 2.67 5.92 5.61
N PRO A 83 1.68 5.06 5.93
CA PRO A 83 0.68 4.62 4.97
C PRO A 83 -0.05 5.82 4.37
N ARG A 84 -0.26 5.81 3.06
CA ARG A 84 -0.94 6.91 2.36
C ARG A 84 -2.42 6.60 2.20
N GLU A 85 -3.25 7.63 2.25
CA GLU A 85 -4.67 7.50 1.92
C GLU A 85 -4.86 6.95 0.50
N GLY A 86 -5.79 6.01 0.34
CA GLY A 86 -6.03 5.25 -0.89
C GLY A 86 -5.01 4.13 -1.16
N GLN A 87 -3.99 3.96 -0.33
CA GLN A 87 -3.03 2.86 -0.49
C GLN A 87 -3.73 1.52 -0.25
N ARG A 88 -3.52 0.56 -1.17
CA ARG A 88 -4.10 -0.79 -1.10
C ARG A 88 -3.00 -1.84 -0.98
N LEU A 89 -3.13 -2.71 0.01
CA LEU A 89 -2.15 -3.76 0.32
C LEU A 89 -2.86 -5.09 0.52
N ARG A 90 -2.19 -6.18 0.14
CA ARG A 90 -2.57 -7.53 0.53
C ARG A 90 -1.78 -7.92 1.76
N VAL A 91 -2.46 -8.34 2.82
CA VAL A 91 -1.82 -8.74 4.07
C VAL A 91 -2.39 -10.07 4.54
N TRP A 92 -1.58 -10.84 5.26
CA TRP A 92 -2.11 -11.94 6.04
C TRP A 92 -2.88 -11.39 7.21
N CYS A 93 -4.17 -11.69 7.25
CA CYS A 93 -5.04 -11.30 8.34
C CYS A 93 -5.60 -12.55 9.00
N ASP A 94 -5.74 -12.48 10.32
CA ASP A 94 -6.74 -13.27 11.03
C ASP A 94 -7.95 -12.34 11.22
N PRO A 95 -9.11 -12.63 10.61
CA PRO A 95 -10.32 -11.84 10.84
C PRO A 95 -10.71 -11.75 12.33
N ALA A 96 -10.29 -12.72 13.15
CA ALA A 96 -10.52 -12.73 14.58
C ALA A 96 -9.42 -11.98 15.39
N ASN A 97 -8.29 -11.64 14.76
CA ASN A 97 -7.17 -10.98 15.44
C ASN A 97 -6.40 -10.04 14.48
N LEU A 98 -6.83 -8.79 14.44
CA LEU A 98 -6.38 -7.76 13.51
C LEU A 98 -5.13 -7.00 13.98
N GLY A 99 -4.52 -7.41 15.09
CA GLY A 99 -3.44 -6.66 15.75
C GLY A 99 -2.14 -6.54 14.96
N THR A 100 -2.01 -7.19 13.80
CA THR A 100 -0.75 -7.26 13.05
C THR A 100 -0.90 -6.76 11.61
N PHE A 101 -1.14 -5.45 11.44
CA PHE A 101 -0.97 -4.83 10.11
C PHE A 101 0.51 -4.48 9.87
N PRO A 102 1.12 -5.02 8.80
CA PRO A 102 2.50 -4.73 8.44
C PRO A 102 2.57 -3.38 7.71
N PHE A 103 2.51 -2.27 8.44
CA PHE A 103 3.12 -1.03 7.95
C PHE A 103 4.63 -1.19 8.07
N HIS A 104 5.32 -1.10 6.93
CA HIS A 104 6.77 -1.20 6.74
C HIS A 104 7.22 -0.11 5.80
#